data_AF-A0A7W0DL54-F1
#
_entry.id   AF-A0A7W0DL54-F1
#
_cell.length_a   1.000
_cell.length_b   1.000
_cell.length_c   1.000
_cell.angle_alpha   90.00
_cell.angle_beta   90.00
_cell.angle_gamma   90.00
#
_symmetry.space_group_name_H-M   'P 1'
#
loop_
_entity.id
_entity.type
_entity.pdbx_description
1 polymer ?
#
loop_
_entity_poly.entity_id
_entity_poly.type
_entity_poly.pdbx_seq_one_letter_code
_entity_poly.pdbx_strand_id
1 'polypeptide(L)'
;MATATSTPPHPYDGWSHRLIACHLADAGISASQVGRILAALQVKPYRVRGWLTRPADPDFFTEAAEVCALYRRCPPDSVVVSVDEKTAMAARSRKHPDRSPASGRVRCGSSSTSLLLPPGPRRPAPRGLLLPR
;
A
#
# COMPACT_ATOMS: atom_id res chain seq x y z
N MET A 1 -24.72 -17.06 -8.71
CA MET A 1 -23.71 -15.99 -8.63
C MET A 1 -22.85 -16.01 -9.89
N ALA A 2 -22.45 -14.86 -10.44
CA ALA A 2 -21.63 -14.82 -11.65
C ALA A 2 -20.16 -15.19 -11.33
N THR A 3 -19.60 -16.17 -12.06
CA THR A 3 -18.27 -16.76 -11.80
C THR A 3 -17.14 -15.73 -11.79
N ALA A 4 -17.12 -14.80 -12.73
CA ALA A 4 -16.03 -13.83 -12.87
C ALA A 4 -15.94 -12.81 -11.71
N THR A 5 -16.98 -12.71 -10.88
CA THR A 5 -17.07 -11.77 -9.75
C THR A 5 -17.08 -12.47 -8.39
N SER A 6 -16.97 -13.81 -8.34
CA SER A 6 -16.85 -14.56 -7.10
C SER A 6 -15.38 -14.75 -6.71
N THR A 7 -15.14 -15.26 -5.50
CA THR A 7 -13.79 -15.69 -5.10
C THR A 7 -13.35 -16.85 -5.99
N PRO A 8 -12.16 -16.77 -6.63
CA PRO A 8 -11.59 -17.91 -7.37
C PRO A 8 -11.26 -19.08 -6.43
N PRO A 9 -11.27 -20.32 -6.93
CA PRO A 9 -10.87 -21.47 -6.14
C PRO A 9 -9.38 -21.38 -5.76
N HIS A 10 -9.04 -21.81 -4.55
CA HIS A 10 -7.64 -21.97 -4.12
C HIS A 10 -6.90 -22.91 -5.09
N PRO A 11 -5.62 -22.65 -5.45
CA PRO A 11 -4.69 -21.63 -4.92
C PRO A 11 -4.64 -20.33 -5.74
N TYR A 12 -5.64 -20.05 -6.56
CA TYR A 12 -5.57 -18.90 -7.46
C TYR A 12 -6.01 -17.60 -6.78
N ASP A 13 -5.21 -16.54 -6.92
CA ASP A 13 -5.52 -15.21 -6.37
C ASP A 13 -6.47 -14.39 -7.27
N GLY A 14 -6.75 -14.88 -8.49
CA GLY A 14 -7.56 -14.16 -9.47
C GLY A 14 -8.08 -15.03 -10.60
N TRP A 15 -9.16 -14.56 -11.23
CA TRP A 15 -9.73 -15.19 -12.41
C TRP A 15 -8.94 -14.87 -13.67
N SER A 16 -8.39 -15.90 -14.31
CA SER A 16 -7.94 -15.86 -15.70
C SER A 16 -9.02 -16.41 -16.64
N HIS A 17 -8.99 -16.05 -17.92
CA HIS A 17 -9.92 -16.60 -18.91
C HIS A 17 -9.86 -18.14 -18.97
N ARG A 18 -8.66 -18.71 -18.80
CA ARG A 18 -8.45 -20.16 -18.76
C ARG A 18 -9.07 -20.77 -17.52
N LEU A 19 -8.88 -20.15 -16.36
CA LEU A 19 -9.46 -20.63 -15.10
C LEU A 19 -10.99 -20.61 -15.15
N ILE A 20 -11.60 -19.55 -15.69
CA ILE A 20 -13.05 -19.47 -15.89
C ILE A 20 -13.52 -20.59 -16.84
N ALA A 21 -12.85 -20.79 -17.97
CA ALA A 21 -13.20 -21.85 -18.92
C ALA A 21 -13.10 -23.25 -18.30
N CYS A 22 -12.05 -23.52 -17.52
CA CYS A 22 -11.91 -24.78 -16.80
C CYS A 22 -12.97 -24.95 -15.71
N HIS A 23 -13.32 -23.89 -15.00
CA HIS A 23 -14.35 -23.91 -13.95
C HIS A 23 -15.76 -24.11 -14.53
N LEU A 24 -15.98 -23.70 -15.79
CA LEU A 24 -17.23 -23.85 -16.53
C LEU A 24 -17.11 -24.91 -17.64
N ALA A 25 -16.36 -25.99 -17.39
CA ALA A 25 -16.08 -27.02 -18.41
C ALA A 25 -17.37 -27.61 -19.01
N ASP A 26 -18.41 -27.81 -18.19
CA ASP A 26 -19.71 -28.35 -18.62
C ASP A 26 -20.44 -27.45 -19.62
N ALA A 27 -20.12 -26.15 -19.65
CA ALA A 27 -20.67 -25.21 -20.62
C ALA A 27 -19.96 -25.26 -21.99
N GLY A 28 -18.85 -25.98 -22.12
CA GLY A 28 -18.11 -26.13 -23.38
C GLY A 28 -17.46 -24.83 -23.90
N ILE A 29 -17.21 -23.85 -23.03
CA ILE A 29 -16.73 -22.52 -23.42
C ILE A 29 -15.20 -22.50 -23.43
N SER A 30 -14.60 -22.06 -24.54
CA SER A 30 -13.14 -21.86 -24.63
C SER A 30 -12.67 -20.58 -23.92
N ALA A 31 -11.41 -20.53 -23.51
CA ALA A 31 -10.83 -19.33 -22.89
C ALA A 31 -10.94 -18.07 -23.78
N SER A 32 -10.79 -18.22 -25.10
CA SER A 32 -10.97 -17.12 -26.06
C SER A 32 -12.42 -16.62 -26.10
N GLN A 33 -13.39 -17.53 -25.96
CA GLN A 33 -14.81 -17.16 -25.88
C GLN A 33 -15.13 -16.46 -24.56
N VAL A 34 -14.58 -16.91 -23.43
CA VAL A 34 -14.67 -16.18 -22.15
C VAL A 34 -14.16 -14.76 -22.32
N GLY A 35 -12.99 -14.57 -22.93
CA GLY A 35 -12.44 -13.24 -23.17
C GLY A 35 -13.35 -12.33 -23.99
N ARG A 36 -13.96 -12.86 -25.07
CA ARG A 36 -14.93 -12.11 -25.90
C ARG A 36 -16.17 -11.71 -25.11
N ILE A 37 -16.72 -12.62 -24.29
CA ILE A 37 -17.90 -12.35 -23.46
C ILE A 37 -17.59 -11.26 -22.43
N LEU A 38 -16.48 -11.41 -21.70
CA LEU A 38 -16.08 -10.42 -20.70
C LEU A 38 -15.81 -9.04 -21.32
N ALA A 39 -15.20 -8.99 -22.49
CA ALA A 39 -14.98 -7.75 -23.23
C ALA A 39 -16.30 -7.09 -23.65
N ALA A 40 -17.24 -7.87 -24.20
CA ALA A 40 -18.56 -7.38 -24.60
C ALA A 40 -19.36 -6.84 -23.40
N LEU A 41 -19.24 -7.48 -22.24
CA LEU A 41 -19.87 -7.05 -20.98
C LEU A 41 -19.05 -5.98 -20.24
N GLN A 42 -17.88 -5.59 -20.76
CA GLN A 42 -16.94 -4.67 -20.12
C GLN A 42 -16.53 -5.09 -18.69
N VAL A 43 -16.55 -6.39 -18.40
CA VAL A 43 -16.15 -6.96 -17.12
C VAL A 43 -14.64 -7.19 -17.13
N LYS A 44 -13.96 -6.68 -16.10
CA LYS A 44 -12.52 -6.86 -15.90
C LYS A 44 -12.31 -7.65 -14.60
N PRO A 45 -12.13 -8.98 -14.64
CA PRO A 45 -12.09 -9.82 -13.43
C PRO A 45 -10.97 -9.46 -12.45
N TYR A 46 -9.87 -8.90 -12.96
CA TYR A 46 -8.75 -8.40 -12.16
C TYR A 46 -8.97 -7.00 -11.57
N ARG A 47 -10.08 -6.32 -11.90
CA ARG A 47 -10.42 -5.01 -11.34
C ARG A 47 -11.53 -5.18 -10.32
N VAL A 48 -11.15 -5.18 -9.06
CA VAL A 48 -12.08 -5.03 -7.94
C VAL A 48 -12.29 -3.54 -7.68
N ARG A 49 -13.54 -3.08 -7.66
CA ARG A 49 -13.91 -1.75 -7.17
C ARG A 49 -14.35 -1.91 -5.72
N GLY A 50 -13.43 -1.67 -4.79
CA GLY A 50 -13.66 -1.80 -3.36
C GLY A 50 -12.42 -1.46 -2.55
N TRP A 51 -12.57 -1.36 -1.23
CA TRP A 51 -11.49 -1.08 -0.30
C TRP A 51 -11.03 -2.40 0.32
N LEU A 52 -9.85 -2.88 -0.11
CA LEU A 52 -9.25 -4.18 0.25
C LEU A 52 -10.13 -5.41 -0.10
N THR A 53 -9.51 -6.47 -0.61
CA THR A 53 -10.19 -7.73 -0.98
C THR A 53 -10.55 -8.54 0.28
N ARG A 54 -11.34 -7.97 1.19
CA ARG A 54 -11.77 -8.66 2.41
C ARG A 54 -13.11 -9.39 2.14
N PRO A 55 -13.31 -10.58 2.70
CA PRO A 55 -14.65 -11.19 2.78
C PRO A 55 -15.65 -10.20 3.39
N ALA A 56 -16.91 -10.28 2.98
CA ALA A 56 -17.98 -9.47 3.55
C ALA A 56 -18.12 -9.83 5.04
N ASP A 57 -17.54 -9.00 5.89
CA ASP A 57 -17.67 -9.08 7.34
C ASP A 57 -18.91 -8.28 7.75
N PRO A 58 -19.93 -8.92 8.36
CA PRO A 58 -21.16 -8.24 8.75
C PRO A 58 -20.92 -7.10 9.74
N ASP A 59 -19.88 -7.18 10.56
CA ASP A 59 -19.61 -6.22 11.63
C ASP A 59 -18.71 -5.06 11.19
N PHE A 60 -18.14 -5.13 9.98
CA PHE A 60 -17.18 -4.13 9.48
C PHE A 60 -17.68 -2.68 9.59
N PHE A 61 -18.93 -2.43 9.17
CA PHE A 61 -19.47 -1.07 9.19
C PHE A 61 -19.72 -0.57 10.61
N THR A 62 -20.05 -1.47 11.54
CA THR A 62 -20.23 -1.15 12.96
C THR A 62 -18.89 -0.74 13.56
N GLU A 63 -17.86 -1.57 13.40
CA GLU A 63 -16.50 -1.28 13.90
C GLU A 63 -15.91 -0.01 13.27
N ALA A 64 -16.06 0.15 11.96
CA ALA A 64 -15.60 1.34 11.26
C ALA A 64 -16.30 2.61 11.78
N ALA A 65 -17.59 2.53 12.08
CA ALA A 65 -18.33 3.67 12.63
C ALA A 65 -17.83 4.06 14.03
N GLU A 66 -17.49 3.10 14.88
CA GLU A 66 -16.92 3.33 16.21
C GLU A 66 -15.55 4.02 16.12
N VAL A 67 -14.66 3.53 15.25
CA VAL A 67 -13.36 4.17 14.98
C VAL A 67 -13.55 5.58 14.43
N CYS A 68 -14.45 5.78 13.47
CA CYS A 68 -14.79 7.11 12.96
C CYS A 68 -15.41 8.03 14.02
N ALA A 69 -16.10 7.49 15.03
CA ALA A 69 -16.63 8.28 16.14
C ALA A 69 -15.50 8.85 17.00
N LEU A 70 -14.46 8.06 17.29
CA LEU A 70 -13.27 8.52 18.03
C LEU A 70 -12.57 9.69 17.34
N TYR A 71 -12.43 9.63 16.00
CA TYR A 71 -11.84 10.74 15.23
C TYR A 71 -12.71 12.00 15.22
N ARG A 72 -14.04 11.85 15.24
CA ARG A 72 -14.97 12.98 15.23
C ARG A 72 -15.12 13.62 16.60
N ARG A 73 -15.08 12.82 17.66
CA ARG A 73 -15.23 13.26 19.05
C ARG A 73 -14.25 12.50 19.92
N CYS A 74 -13.14 13.16 20.24
CA CYS A 74 -12.22 12.69 21.25
C CYS A 74 -12.92 12.74 22.63
N PRO A 75 -12.86 11.68 23.44
CA PRO A 75 -13.35 11.72 24.82
C PRO A 75 -12.64 12.81 25.65
N PRO A 76 -13.29 13.40 26.66
CA PRO A 76 -12.66 14.38 27.55
C PRO A 76 -11.48 13.75 28.28
N ASP A 77 -10.47 14.58 28.59
CA ASP A 77 -9.24 14.17 29.30
C ASP A 77 -8.48 13.01 28.63
N SER A 78 -8.63 12.85 27.31
CA SER A 78 -7.99 11.79 26.53
C SER A 78 -7.35 12.32 25.24
N VAL A 79 -6.50 11.49 24.63
CA VAL A 79 -5.90 11.74 23.32
C VAL A 79 -6.13 10.53 22.43
N VAL A 80 -6.66 10.75 21.23
CA VAL A 80 -6.76 9.72 20.18
C VAL A 80 -5.46 9.71 19.36
N VAL A 81 -4.76 8.58 19.36
CA VAL A 81 -3.54 8.37 18.58
C VAL A 81 -3.82 7.38 17.46
N SER A 82 -3.54 7.79 16.23
CA SER A 82 -3.59 6.92 15.04
C SER A 82 -2.20 6.58 14.57
N VAL A 83 -1.93 5.30 14.36
CA VAL A 83 -0.67 4.82 13.77
C VAL A 83 -1.03 3.95 12.58
N ASP A 84 -0.53 4.33 11.40
CA ASP A 84 -0.68 3.56 10.17
C ASP A 84 0.71 3.29 9.60
N GLU A 85 0.98 2.05 9.20
CA GLU A 85 2.20 1.73 8.49
C GLU A 85 2.01 2.04 7.01
N LYS A 86 2.69 3.09 6.53
CA LYS A 86 2.71 3.39 5.10
C LYS A 86 3.81 2.59 4.40
N THR A 87 3.45 1.40 3.93
CA THR A 87 4.34 0.55 3.12
C THR A 87 4.85 1.35 1.90
N ALA A 88 6.11 1.15 1.53
CA ALA A 88 6.84 1.88 0.48
C ALA A 88 7.22 3.35 0.77
N MET A 89 7.03 3.85 1.99
CA MET A 89 7.57 5.14 2.43
C MET A 89 8.72 4.92 3.42
N ALA A 90 9.96 4.88 2.92
CA ALA A 90 11.13 4.72 3.77
C ALA A 90 11.34 5.93 4.69
N ALA A 91 11.77 5.68 5.94
CA ALA A 91 12.19 6.73 6.85
C ALA A 91 13.43 7.45 6.27
N ARG A 92 13.25 8.72 5.89
CA ARG A 92 14.32 9.52 5.26
C ARG A 92 15.51 9.78 6.17
N SER A 93 15.27 9.87 7.47
CA SER A 93 16.30 10.07 8.48
C SER A 93 15.79 9.60 9.84
N ARG A 94 16.73 9.36 10.76
CA ARG A 94 16.42 9.07 12.15
C ARG A 94 16.33 10.38 12.93
N LYS A 95 15.34 10.47 13.83
CA LYS A 95 15.21 11.60 14.77
C LYS A 95 16.38 11.68 15.75
N HIS A 96 16.96 10.54 16.11
CA HIS A 96 18.08 10.45 17.04
C HIS A 96 19.34 10.01 16.30
N PRO A 97 20.51 10.60 16.62
CA PRO A 97 21.78 10.18 16.05
C PRO A 97 22.12 8.77 16.49
N ASP A 98 22.86 8.05 15.65
CA ASP A 98 23.34 6.72 16.00
C ASP A 98 24.22 6.80 17.25
N ARG A 99 23.96 5.90 18.21
CA ARG A 99 24.80 5.73 19.40
C ARG A 99 25.72 4.55 19.19
N SER A 100 26.99 4.72 19.56
CA SER A 100 27.93 3.62 19.61
C SER A 100 27.38 2.52 20.53
N PRO A 101 27.55 1.24 20.17
CA PRO A 101 27.18 0.15 21.07
C PRO A 101 27.98 0.26 22.38
N ALA A 102 27.30 0.06 23.50
CA ALA A 102 27.98 -0.21 24.77
C ALA A 102 28.47 -1.68 24.77
N SER A 103 29.49 -1.99 25.57
CA SER A 103 29.97 -3.37 25.75
C SER A 103 28.80 -4.31 26.07
N GLY A 104 28.65 -5.38 25.30
CA GLY A 104 27.56 -6.35 25.45
C GLY A 104 26.20 -5.93 24.88
N ARG A 105 26.06 -4.78 24.21
CA ARG A 105 24.81 -4.37 23.53
C ARG A 105 25.00 -4.22 22.03
N VAL A 106 24.03 -4.76 21.27
CA VAL A 106 23.97 -4.59 19.82
C VAL A 106 23.77 -3.11 19.49
N ARG A 107 24.46 -2.63 18.44
CA ARG A 107 24.28 -1.27 17.92
C ARG A 107 22.79 -1.07 17.62
N CYS A 108 22.20 -0.01 18.17
CA CYS A 108 20.82 0.35 17.87
C CYS A 108 20.75 1.07 16.51
N GLY A 109 20.96 0.34 15.41
CA GLY A 109 20.82 0.91 14.06
C GLY A 109 21.41 0.11 12.91
N SER A 110 20.76 0.18 11.75
CA SER A 110 21.26 -0.33 10.48
C SER A 110 22.32 0.63 9.93
N SER A 111 23.52 0.11 9.68
CA SER A 111 24.60 0.83 9.01
C SER A 111 24.15 1.29 7.62
N SER A 112 23.66 2.52 7.51
CA SER A 112 23.66 3.18 6.21
C SER A 112 25.09 3.58 5.96
N THR A 113 25.82 2.77 5.18
CA THR A 113 27.09 3.16 4.57
C THR A 113 26.81 4.39 3.74
N SER A 114 26.98 5.57 4.34
CA SER A 114 27.12 6.79 3.57
C SER A 114 28.40 6.59 2.77
N LEU A 115 28.26 6.26 1.49
CA LEU A 115 29.33 6.47 0.53
C LEU A 115 29.73 7.94 0.67
N LEU A 116 30.88 8.17 1.29
CA LEU A 116 31.57 9.45 1.30
C LEU A 116 31.89 9.77 -0.16
N LEU A 117 30.98 10.46 -0.85
CA LEU A 117 31.37 11.19 -2.04
C LEU A 117 32.31 12.32 -1.56
N PRO A 118 33.51 12.47 -2.15
CA PRO A 118 34.40 13.56 -1.78
C PRO A 118 33.69 14.91 -2.00
N PRO A 119 34.01 15.94 -1.20
CA PRO A 119 33.38 17.24 -1.34
C PRO A 119 33.61 17.79 -2.75
N GLY A 120 32.52 18.05 -3.47
CA GLY A 120 32.55 18.74 -4.75
C GLY A 120 33.11 20.17 -4.60
N PRO A 121 33.62 20.76 -5.69
CA PRO A 121 34.24 22.09 -5.64
C PRO A 121 33.25 23.14 -5.11
N ARG A 122 33.75 23.99 -4.20
CA ARG A 122 32.97 25.09 -3.60
C ARG A 122 32.45 25.98 -4.73
N ARG A 123 31.13 26.13 -4.83
CA ARG A 123 30.53 27.13 -5.73
C ARG A 123 31.03 28.52 -5.32
N PRO A 124 31.44 29.37 -6.27
CA PRO A 124 31.81 30.75 -5.97
C PRO A 124 30.60 31.50 -5.37
N ALA A 125 30.89 32.36 -4.39
CA ALA A 125 29.88 33.17 -3.72
C ALA A 125 29.12 34.05 -4.75
N PRO A 126 27.80 34.22 -4.60
CA PRO A 126 27.05 35.14 -5.45
C PRO A 126 27.59 36.56 -5.25
N ARG A 127 28.03 37.20 -6.34
CA ARG A 127 28.33 38.63 -6.35
C ARG A 127 27.06 39.39 -5.98
N GLY A 128 27.08 40.04 -4.81
CA GLY A 128 25.98 40.86 -4.35
C GLY A 128 25.64 41.93 -5.38
N LEU A 129 24.40 41.92 -5.86
CA LEU A 129 23.83 43.02 -6.63
C LEU A 129 23.54 44.16 -5.64
N LEU A 130 24.34 45.21 -5.71
CA LEU A 130 24.09 46.48 -5.03
C LEU A 130 22.91 47.17 -5.74
N LEU A 131 21.74 47.23 -5.09
CA LEU A 131 20.64 48.07 -5.55
C LEU A 131 20.82 49.48 -4.94
N PRO A 132 20.80 50.56 -5.74
CA PRO A 132 20.84 51.93 -5.22
C PRO A 132 19.55 52.29 -4.48
N ARG A 133 19.70 53.18 -3.51
CA ARG A 133 18.66 53.69 -2.60
C ARG A 133 17.64 54.58 -3.29
#